data_AF-I3IBB8-F1
#
_entry.id   AF-I3IBB8-F1
#
_cell.length_a   1.000
_cell.length_b   1.000
_cell.length_c   1.000
_cell.angle_alpha   90.00
_cell.angle_beta   90.00
_cell.angle_gamma   90.00
#
_symmetry.space_group_name_H-M   'P 1'
#
loop_
_entity.id
_entity.type
_entity.pdbx_description
1 polymer ?
#
loop_
_entity_poly.entity_id
_entity_poly.type
_entity_poly.pdbx_seq_one_letter_code
_entity_poly.pdbx_strand_id
1 'polypeptide(L)'
;MRWAKEVVPQFHARFSAQNRTYRYLLTDAKVPSGLLHDQVTWSSRPLCVDSMRAAASYLVGQHDFTSFRATQCQAKSPVRRIEYMHIVRRGELIVLEVQANAFLHHMVRNIVGVLMAVGAGDKPVEWVGEVLAARDRSAGGVTAKPFGLYLVGVEYSAGFELPSAPPGPLYFPEPIGGFANKG
;
A
#
# COMPACT_ATOMS: atom_id res chain seq x y z
N MET A 1 -1.09 4.15 23.70
CA MET A 1 -0.34 5.34 23.25
C MET A 1 1.06 4.89 22.86
N ARG A 2 1.57 5.24 21.66
CA ARG A 2 2.93 4.80 21.22
C ARG A 2 4.03 5.77 21.69
N TRP A 3 3.77 7.07 21.70
CA TRP A 3 4.62 8.14 22.25
C TRP A 3 3.85 9.48 22.21
N ALA A 4 4.41 10.51 22.83
CA ALA A 4 4.01 11.91 22.67
C ALA A 4 5.28 12.77 22.57
N LYS A 5 5.26 13.83 21.74
CA LYS A 5 6.38 14.78 21.59
C LYS A 5 5.84 16.19 21.39
N GLU A 6 6.40 17.15 22.13
CA GLU A 6 6.18 18.57 21.89
C GLU A 6 6.91 19.01 20.61
N VAL A 7 6.26 19.83 19.79
CA VAL A 7 6.72 20.21 18.46
C VAL A 7 6.63 21.73 18.29
N VAL A 8 7.47 22.26 17.39
CA VAL A 8 7.44 23.68 17.06
C VAL A 8 6.10 24.09 16.43
N PRO A 9 5.62 25.34 16.60
CA PRO A 9 4.33 25.79 16.09
C PRO A 9 4.13 25.63 14.57
N GLN A 10 5.21 25.59 13.81
CA GLN A 10 5.20 25.42 12.34
C GLN A 10 4.95 23.98 11.91
N PHE A 11 5.02 23.01 12.83
CA PHE A 11 4.74 21.61 12.52
C PHE A 11 3.25 21.40 12.25
N HIS A 12 2.94 20.68 11.17
CA HIS A 12 1.59 20.24 10.88
C HIS A 12 1.59 18.78 10.42
N ALA A 13 0.93 17.89 11.17
CA ALA A 13 0.93 16.44 10.91
C ALA A 13 0.58 16.07 9.44
N ARG A 14 -0.35 16.80 8.83
CA ARG A 14 -0.68 16.63 7.39
C ARG A 14 0.31 17.28 6.43
N PHE A 15 0.57 18.58 6.57
CA PHE A 15 1.29 19.36 5.54
C PHE A 15 2.81 19.24 5.63
N SER A 16 3.35 18.92 6.81
CA SER A 16 4.78 18.69 7.02
C SER A 16 5.23 17.27 6.63
N ALA A 17 4.28 16.35 6.40
CA ALA A 17 4.60 14.98 6.04
C ALA A 17 5.02 14.88 4.56
N GLN A 18 6.22 14.34 4.35
CA GLN A 18 6.87 14.16 3.06
C GLN A 18 6.40 12.88 2.37
N ASN A 19 6.40 11.76 3.10
CA ASN A 19 5.99 10.45 2.59
C ASN A 19 5.07 9.73 3.57
N ARG A 20 4.25 8.82 3.05
CA ARG A 20 3.46 7.87 3.83
C ARG A 20 3.79 6.47 3.37
N THR A 21 3.84 5.53 4.31
CA THR A 21 4.07 4.12 4.03
C THR A 21 2.90 3.31 4.54
N TYR A 22 2.27 2.55 3.65
CA TYR A 22 1.20 1.62 3.98
C TYR A 22 1.69 0.18 3.84
N ARG A 23 1.19 -0.70 4.70
CA ARG A 23 1.19 -2.14 4.47
C ARG A 23 -0.22 -2.61 4.17
N TYR A 24 -0.33 -3.55 3.25
CA TYR A 24 -1.55 -4.28 2.98
C TYR A 24 -1.30 -5.76 3.20
N LEU A 25 -2.06 -6.36 4.10
CA LEU A 25 -1.96 -7.77 4.48
C LEU A 25 -2.99 -8.64 3.74
N LEU A 26 -2.48 -9.67 3.09
CA LEU A 26 -3.22 -10.65 2.31
C LEU A 26 -2.91 -12.07 2.80
N THR A 27 -3.84 -12.98 2.62
CA THR A 27 -3.57 -14.42 2.73
C THR A 27 -4.40 -15.17 1.70
N ASP A 28 -3.80 -16.20 1.10
CA ASP A 28 -4.45 -17.12 0.18
C ASP A 28 -4.56 -18.54 0.76
N ALA A 29 -4.56 -18.64 2.10
CA ALA A 29 -4.81 -19.88 2.82
C ALA A 29 -6.13 -20.53 2.37
N LYS A 30 -6.22 -21.86 2.46
CA LYS A 30 -7.39 -22.61 1.97
C LYS A 30 -8.72 -22.17 2.62
N VAL A 31 -8.66 -21.70 3.85
CA VAL A 31 -9.81 -21.22 4.63
C VAL A 31 -9.50 -19.85 5.24
N PRO A 32 -10.50 -18.96 5.37
CA PRO A 32 -10.28 -17.68 6.03
C PRO A 32 -9.96 -17.89 7.52
N SER A 33 -9.07 -17.06 8.05
CA SER A 33 -8.76 -17.07 9.48
C SER A 33 -9.94 -16.51 10.29
N GLY A 34 -10.42 -17.28 11.28
CA GLY A 34 -11.43 -16.78 12.23
C GLY A 34 -10.90 -15.65 13.11
N LEU A 35 -9.60 -15.67 13.47
CA LEU A 35 -8.97 -14.68 14.35
C LEU A 35 -8.62 -13.38 13.63
N LEU A 36 -8.26 -13.45 12.34
CA LEU A 36 -7.73 -12.32 11.56
C LEU A 36 -8.71 -11.80 10.50
N HIS A 37 -9.99 -12.18 10.55
CA HIS A 37 -10.98 -11.88 9.51
C HIS A 37 -11.11 -10.38 9.19
N ASP A 38 -10.92 -9.50 10.19
CA ASP A 38 -10.96 -8.04 10.05
C ASP A 38 -9.56 -7.38 10.10
N GLN A 39 -8.50 -8.18 9.99
CA GLN A 39 -7.10 -7.73 10.08
C GLN A 39 -6.27 -8.11 8.85
N VAL A 40 -6.69 -9.13 8.10
CA VAL A 40 -6.02 -9.60 6.89
C VAL A 40 -7.09 -9.84 5.82
N THR A 41 -6.79 -9.46 4.58
CA THR A 41 -7.69 -9.77 3.46
C THR A 41 -7.43 -11.18 2.95
N TRP A 42 -8.44 -12.04 3.08
CA TRP A 42 -8.41 -13.38 2.50
C TRP A 42 -8.75 -13.36 1.01
N SER A 43 -7.96 -14.09 0.22
CA SER A 43 -8.23 -14.46 -1.16
C SER A 43 -8.57 -15.94 -1.21
N SER A 44 -9.70 -16.29 -1.82
CA SER A 44 -10.05 -17.70 -2.07
C SER A 44 -9.20 -18.33 -3.18
N ARG A 45 -8.50 -17.51 -3.97
CA ARG A 45 -7.62 -17.92 -5.06
C ARG A 45 -6.16 -17.84 -4.60
N PRO A 46 -5.32 -18.85 -4.93
CA PRO A 46 -3.87 -18.75 -4.75
C PRO A 46 -3.30 -17.53 -5.47
N LEU A 47 -2.33 -16.86 -4.85
CA LEU A 47 -1.72 -15.64 -5.36
C LEU A 47 -0.23 -15.84 -5.67
N CYS A 48 0.13 -15.77 -6.94
CA CYS A 48 1.52 -15.76 -7.38
C CYS A 48 2.19 -14.43 -7.02
N VAL A 49 3.02 -14.44 -5.97
CA VAL A 49 3.71 -13.24 -5.48
C VAL A 49 4.69 -12.67 -6.50
N ASP A 50 5.34 -13.51 -7.31
CA ASP A 50 6.28 -13.04 -8.32
C ASP A 50 5.58 -12.31 -9.47
N SER A 51 4.41 -12.79 -9.91
CA SER A 51 3.57 -12.05 -10.86
C SER A 51 3.10 -10.71 -10.29
N MET A 52 2.71 -10.68 -9.01
CA MET A 52 2.33 -9.43 -8.33
C MET A 52 3.49 -8.45 -8.23
N ARG A 53 4.72 -8.92 -7.97
CA ARG A 53 5.93 -8.09 -7.92
C ARG A 53 6.26 -7.50 -9.29
N ALA A 54 6.25 -8.33 -10.33
CA ALA A 54 6.48 -7.89 -11.69
C ALA A 54 5.46 -6.81 -12.09
N ALA A 55 4.19 -7.03 -11.76
CA ALA A 55 3.10 -6.08 -12.03
C ALA A 55 3.23 -4.78 -11.23
N ALA A 56 3.63 -4.85 -9.96
CA ALA A 56 3.83 -3.68 -9.11
C ALA A 56 4.91 -2.72 -9.63
N SER A 57 5.90 -3.23 -10.39
CA SER A 57 6.98 -2.41 -10.95
C SER A 57 6.49 -1.29 -11.88
N TYR A 58 5.39 -1.52 -12.62
CA TYR A 58 4.76 -0.52 -13.49
C TYR A 58 4.26 0.72 -12.72
N LEU A 59 4.00 0.57 -11.42
CA LEU A 59 3.41 1.63 -10.59
C LEU A 59 4.47 2.49 -9.88
N VAL A 60 5.73 2.07 -9.85
CA VAL A 60 6.82 2.82 -9.20
C VAL A 60 7.19 4.02 -10.05
N GLY A 61 7.46 5.16 -9.41
CA GLY A 61 7.71 6.44 -10.08
C GLY A 61 6.51 7.37 -10.08
N GLN A 62 6.57 8.42 -10.90
CA GLN A 62 5.58 9.48 -10.97
C GLN A 62 4.58 9.23 -12.10
N HIS A 63 3.30 9.05 -11.75
CA HIS A 63 2.24 8.69 -12.69
C HIS A 63 0.91 9.39 -12.40
N ASP A 64 0.02 9.41 -13.38
CA ASP A 64 -1.39 9.73 -13.19
C ASP A 64 -2.13 8.49 -12.68
N PHE A 65 -2.58 8.52 -11.43
CA PHE A 65 -3.28 7.40 -10.78
C PHE A 65 -4.81 7.50 -10.88
N THR A 66 -5.36 8.15 -11.91
CA THR A 66 -6.81 8.27 -12.09
C THR A 66 -7.52 6.92 -12.09
N SER A 67 -6.95 5.89 -12.72
CA SER A 67 -7.52 4.53 -12.73
C SER A 67 -7.56 3.87 -11.36
N PHE A 68 -6.75 4.36 -10.42
CA PHE A 68 -6.66 3.88 -9.04
C PHE A 68 -7.34 4.83 -8.06
N ARG A 69 -8.16 5.77 -8.52
CA ARG A 69 -8.82 6.79 -7.69
C ARG A 69 -10.29 6.46 -7.50
N ALA A 70 -10.81 6.60 -6.27
CA ALA A 70 -12.26 6.58 -6.05
C ALA A 70 -12.94 7.80 -6.69
N THR A 71 -14.16 7.63 -7.21
CA THR A 71 -14.94 8.71 -7.85
C THR A 71 -15.17 9.92 -6.93
N GLN A 72 -15.30 9.69 -5.62
CA GLN A 72 -15.48 10.72 -4.60
C GLN A 72 -14.17 11.41 -4.17
N CYS A 73 -13.05 11.21 -4.88
CA CYS A 73 -11.77 11.78 -4.47
C CYS A 73 -11.72 13.30 -4.72
N GLN A 74 -11.50 14.07 -3.65
CA GLN A 74 -11.40 15.54 -3.69
C GLN A 74 -9.99 16.06 -4.00
N ALA A 75 -9.03 15.18 -4.32
CA ALA A 75 -7.66 15.60 -4.60
C ALA A 75 -7.58 16.37 -5.92
N LYS A 76 -7.00 17.59 -5.88
CA LYS A 76 -6.87 18.48 -7.04
C LYS A 76 -6.07 17.87 -8.21
N SER A 77 -5.10 17.01 -7.91
CA SER A 77 -4.29 16.31 -8.91
C SER A 77 -4.31 14.80 -8.65
N PRO A 78 -4.48 13.97 -9.69
CA PRO A 78 -4.32 12.52 -9.61
C PRO A 78 -2.86 12.07 -9.70
N VAL A 79 -1.93 12.98 -9.98
CA VAL A 79 -0.51 12.65 -10.14
C VAL A 79 0.14 12.41 -8.79
N ARG A 80 0.70 11.23 -8.58
CA ARG A 80 1.45 10.86 -7.37
C ARG A 80 2.76 10.21 -7.74
N ARG A 81 3.67 10.14 -6.77
CA ARG A 81 4.92 9.41 -6.92
C ARG A 81 4.99 8.32 -5.88
N ILE A 82 5.02 7.07 -6.35
CA ILE A 82 5.33 5.91 -5.52
C ILE A 82 6.86 5.80 -5.49
N GLU A 83 7.44 5.92 -4.30
CA GLU A 83 8.89 5.84 -4.10
C GLU A 83 9.35 4.38 -4.20
N TYR A 84 8.59 3.46 -3.61
CA TYR A 84 8.80 2.03 -3.79
C TYR A 84 7.53 1.22 -3.53
N MET A 85 7.53 -0.02 -4.03
CA MET A 85 6.57 -1.04 -3.67
C MET A 85 7.30 -2.37 -3.47
N HIS A 86 7.01 -3.04 -2.36
CA HIS A 86 7.65 -4.30 -2.00
C HIS A 86 6.59 -5.31 -1.62
N ILE A 87 6.70 -6.53 -2.14
CA ILE A 87 5.75 -7.61 -1.84
C ILE A 87 6.53 -8.82 -1.35
N VAL A 88 6.15 -9.39 -0.22
CA VAL A 88 6.79 -10.60 0.33
C VAL A 88 5.76 -11.60 0.78
N ARG A 89 6.14 -12.88 0.76
CA ARG A 89 5.43 -13.96 1.44
C ARG A 89 6.21 -14.38 2.69
N ARG A 90 5.48 -14.62 3.78
CA ARG A 90 5.95 -15.13 5.07
C ARG A 90 4.97 -16.18 5.56
N GLY A 91 5.25 -17.45 5.28
CA GLY A 91 4.27 -18.52 5.45
C GLY A 91 3.03 -18.25 4.60
N GLU A 92 1.86 -18.18 5.26
CA GLU A 92 0.57 -17.90 4.60
C GLU A 92 0.26 -16.41 4.46
N LEU A 93 1.08 -15.52 5.03
CA LEU A 93 0.90 -14.08 4.97
C LEU A 93 1.63 -13.51 3.76
N ILE A 94 0.94 -12.73 2.96
CA ILE A 94 1.50 -11.92 1.88
C ILE A 94 1.39 -10.46 2.33
N VAL A 95 2.51 -9.75 2.29
CA VAL A 95 2.62 -8.36 2.73
C VAL A 95 3.02 -7.51 1.56
N LEU A 96 2.17 -6.54 1.18
CA LEU A 96 2.52 -5.47 0.26
C LEU A 96 2.84 -4.22 1.06
N GLU A 97 4.04 -3.69 0.93
CA GLU A 97 4.44 -2.40 1.47
C GLU A 97 4.60 -1.39 0.33
N VAL A 98 4.00 -0.21 0.48
CA VAL A 98 4.06 0.86 -0.51
C VAL A 98 4.32 2.19 0.16
N GLN A 99 5.32 2.93 -0.34
CA GLN A 99 5.61 4.30 0.06
C GLN A 99 5.34 5.26 -1.09
N ALA A 100 4.71 6.39 -0.78
CA ALA A 100 4.49 7.46 -1.73
C ALA A 100 4.50 8.82 -1.04
N ASN A 101 4.70 9.88 -1.83
CA ASN A 101 4.59 11.25 -1.37
C ASN A 101 3.19 11.56 -0.82
N ALA A 102 2.15 11.07 -1.49
CA ALA A 102 0.77 11.08 -1.04
C ALA A 102 -0.05 9.99 -1.74
N PHE A 103 -1.22 9.67 -1.19
CA PHE A 103 -2.17 8.73 -1.78
C PHE A 103 -3.50 9.39 -2.09
N LEU A 104 -4.18 8.91 -3.14
CA LEU A 104 -5.56 9.29 -3.46
C LEU A 104 -6.55 8.47 -2.62
N HIS A 105 -7.81 8.89 -2.61
CA HIS A 105 -8.86 8.13 -1.94
C HIS A 105 -8.97 6.73 -2.55
N HIS A 106 -8.87 5.70 -1.70
CA HIS A 106 -8.81 4.27 -2.03
C HIS A 106 -7.61 3.80 -2.87
N MET A 107 -6.61 4.65 -3.11
CA MET A 107 -5.50 4.32 -4.02
C MET A 107 -4.83 2.99 -3.73
N VAL A 108 -4.40 2.76 -2.48
CA VAL A 108 -3.73 1.51 -2.10
C VAL A 108 -4.65 0.30 -2.29
N ARG A 109 -5.93 0.41 -1.94
CA ARG A 109 -6.91 -0.68 -2.07
C ARG A 109 -7.25 -1.00 -3.53
N ASN A 110 -7.30 0.01 -4.39
CA ASN A 110 -7.49 -0.17 -5.83
C ASN A 110 -6.27 -0.85 -6.47
N ILE A 111 -5.06 -0.42 -6.09
CA ILE A 111 -3.80 -1.05 -6.52
C ILE A 111 -3.78 -2.52 -6.10
N VAL A 112 -4.07 -2.82 -4.83
CA VAL A 112 -4.10 -4.19 -4.32
C VAL A 112 -5.13 -5.03 -5.07
N GLY A 113 -6.32 -4.50 -5.36
CA GLY A 113 -7.33 -5.21 -6.14
C GLY A 113 -6.86 -5.61 -7.54
N VAL A 114 -6.17 -4.70 -8.23
CA VAL A 114 -5.55 -4.97 -9.54
C VAL A 114 -4.45 -6.01 -9.44
N LEU A 115 -3.55 -5.89 -8.45
CA LEU A 115 -2.47 -6.85 -8.23
C LEU A 115 -2.99 -8.23 -7.85
N MET A 116 -4.08 -8.32 -7.08
CA MET A 116 -4.72 -9.59 -6.74
C MET A 116 -5.26 -10.31 -7.99
N ALA A 117 -5.84 -9.60 -8.95
CA ALA A 117 -6.30 -10.20 -10.21
C ALA A 117 -5.13 -10.77 -11.03
N VAL A 118 -3.99 -10.08 -11.06
CA VAL A 118 -2.76 -10.61 -11.68
C VAL A 118 -2.22 -11.81 -10.90
N GLY A 119 -2.15 -11.71 -9.57
CA GLY A 119 -1.68 -12.79 -8.70
C GLY A 119 -2.52 -14.06 -8.81
N ALA A 120 -3.83 -13.92 -9.01
CA ALA A 120 -4.77 -15.02 -9.18
C ALA A 120 -4.77 -15.64 -10.59
N GLY A 121 -4.01 -15.06 -11.53
CA GLY A 121 -3.93 -15.48 -12.92
C GLY A 121 -5.10 -15.03 -13.80
N ASP A 122 -5.98 -14.16 -13.30
CA ASP A 122 -7.15 -13.68 -14.05
C ASP A 122 -6.77 -12.60 -15.09
N LYS A 123 -5.60 -11.97 -14.91
CA LYS A 123 -5.04 -10.94 -15.79
C LYS A 123 -3.53 -11.11 -15.96
N PRO A 124 -2.98 -10.76 -17.13
CA PRO A 124 -1.54 -10.79 -17.36
C PRO A 124 -0.83 -9.67 -16.59
N VAL A 125 0.50 -9.76 -16.45
CA VAL A 125 1.32 -8.82 -15.65
C VAL A 125 1.26 -7.41 -16.23
N GLU A 126 1.27 -7.31 -17.56
CA GLU A 126 1.26 -6.08 -18.35
C GLU A 126 -0.03 -5.28 -18.15
N TRP A 127 -1.12 -5.93 -17.74
CA TRP A 127 -2.42 -5.31 -17.52
C TRP A 127 -2.35 -4.15 -16.51
N VAL A 128 -1.43 -4.20 -15.53
CA VAL A 128 -1.28 -3.09 -14.57
C VAL A 128 -0.79 -1.81 -15.25
N GLY A 129 0.12 -1.94 -16.21
CA GLY A 129 0.56 -0.83 -17.05
C GLY A 129 -0.57 -0.30 -17.94
N GLU A 130 -1.39 -1.19 -18.51
CA GLU A 130 -2.56 -0.81 -19.30
C GLU A 130 -3.60 -0.05 -18.46
N VAL A 131 -3.92 -0.54 -17.26
CA VAL A 131 -4.82 0.14 -16.32
C VAL A 131 -4.28 1.52 -15.97
N LEU A 132 -2.99 1.64 -15.68
CA LEU A 132 -2.36 2.93 -15.39
C LEU A 132 -2.45 3.89 -16.58
N ALA A 133 -2.17 3.40 -17.79
CA ALA A 133 -2.21 4.19 -19.02
C ALA A 133 -3.63 4.64 -19.40
N ALA A 134 -4.65 3.85 -19.09
CA ALA A 134 -6.04 4.14 -19.42
C ALA A 134 -6.58 5.42 -18.76
N ARG A 135 -6.04 5.80 -17.58
CA ARG A 135 -6.52 6.93 -16.77
C ARG A 135 -8.04 6.91 -16.56
N ASP A 136 -8.61 5.72 -16.44
CA ASP A 136 -10.04 5.48 -16.25
C ASP A 136 -10.24 4.47 -15.13
N ARG A 137 -11.04 4.84 -14.11
CA ARG A 137 -11.35 3.95 -12.99
C ARG A 137 -12.08 2.69 -13.46
N SER A 138 -12.84 2.74 -14.56
CA SER A 138 -13.55 1.57 -15.08
C SER A 138 -12.60 0.46 -15.55
N ALA A 139 -11.38 0.81 -15.97
CA ALA A 139 -10.36 -0.15 -16.41
C ALA A 139 -9.75 -0.96 -15.25
N GLY A 140 -9.82 -0.45 -14.02
CA GLY A 140 -9.23 -1.09 -12.84
C GLY A 140 -10.07 -2.23 -12.26
N GLY A 141 -9.44 -3.07 -11.44
CA GLY A 141 -10.09 -4.19 -10.76
C GLY A 141 -11.04 -3.79 -9.62
N VAL A 142 -11.60 -4.81 -8.98
CA VAL A 142 -12.44 -4.67 -7.78
C VAL A 142 -11.58 -4.10 -6.64
N THR A 143 -12.10 -3.07 -5.97
CA THR A 143 -11.41 -2.47 -4.81
C THR A 143 -11.22 -3.52 -3.71
N ALA A 144 -9.97 -3.71 -3.25
CA ALA A 144 -9.69 -4.65 -2.17
C ALA A 144 -10.43 -4.24 -0.88
N LYS A 145 -10.67 -5.21 0.01
CA LYS A 145 -11.32 -4.98 1.31
C LYS A 145 -10.52 -3.97 2.16
N PRO A 146 -11.13 -3.29 3.15
CA PRO A 146 -10.37 -2.34 3.98
C PRO A 146 -9.49 -3.03 5.04
N PHE A 147 -9.85 -4.24 5.45
CA PHE A 147 -9.34 -4.95 6.64
C PHE A 147 -7.83 -5.15 6.68
N GLY A 148 -7.19 -5.34 5.52
CA GLY A 148 -5.75 -5.58 5.46
C GLY A 148 -4.89 -4.32 5.46
N LEU A 149 -5.48 -3.11 5.43
CA LEU A 149 -4.74 -1.86 5.20
C LEU A 149 -4.28 -1.21 6.50
N TYR A 150 -2.96 -1.00 6.63
CA TYR A 150 -2.33 -0.36 7.78
C TYR A 150 -1.45 0.81 7.35
N LEU A 151 -1.61 1.97 7.97
CA LEU A 151 -0.62 3.05 7.91
C LEU A 151 0.51 2.71 8.87
N VAL A 152 1.71 2.50 8.35
CA VAL A 152 2.85 2.01 9.15
C VAL A 152 3.98 3.03 9.30
N GLY A 153 3.98 4.08 8.49
CA GLY A 153 4.97 5.15 8.61
C GLY A 153 4.51 6.46 7.99
N VAL A 154 4.96 7.56 8.58
CA VAL A 154 4.86 8.90 8.02
C VAL A 154 6.22 9.55 8.17
N GLU A 155 6.80 10.00 7.07
CA GLU A 155 8.11 10.64 7.05
C GLU A 155 7.94 12.15 7.13
N TYR A 156 8.71 12.78 8.01
CA TYR A 156 8.78 14.21 8.22
C TYR A 156 10.23 14.66 8.09
N SER A 157 10.46 15.96 7.89
CA SER A 157 11.80 16.53 7.89
C SER A 157 12.56 16.22 9.20
N ALA A 158 13.85 15.90 9.09
CA ALA A 158 14.71 15.54 10.23
C ALA A 158 14.72 16.63 11.33
N GLY A 159 14.54 17.90 10.97
CA GLY A 159 14.51 19.02 11.93
C GLY A 159 13.36 18.99 12.94
N PHE A 160 12.34 18.13 12.78
CA PHE A 160 11.32 17.92 13.81
C PHE A 160 11.71 16.85 14.85
N GLU A 161 12.74 16.05 14.57
CA GLU A 161 13.33 15.04 15.47
C GLU A 161 12.28 14.08 16.08
N LEU A 162 11.25 13.70 15.30
CA LEU A 162 10.15 12.90 15.81
C LEU A 162 10.61 11.46 16.15
N PRO A 163 10.02 10.82 17.18
CA PRO A 163 10.37 9.44 17.52
C PRO A 163 10.07 8.48 16.37
N SER A 164 11.02 7.58 16.09
CA SER A 164 10.77 6.43 15.23
C SER A 164 10.14 5.30 16.05
N ALA A 165 9.17 4.60 15.46
CA ALA A 165 8.57 3.42 16.06
C ALA A 165 8.66 2.25 15.07
N PRO A 166 8.75 0.99 15.56
CA PRO A 166 8.73 -0.17 14.69
C PRO A 166 7.51 -0.15 13.76
N PRO A 167 7.69 -0.53 12.48
CA PRO A 167 6.58 -0.58 11.55
C PRO A 167 5.55 -1.60 12.03
N GLY A 168 4.27 -1.24 11.97
CA GLY A 168 3.18 -2.16 12.32
C GLY A 168 2.80 -3.11 11.17
N PRO A 169 1.71 -3.89 11.33
CA PRO A 169 0.93 -4.05 12.57
C PRO A 169 1.70 -4.82 13.67
N LEU A 170 1.20 -4.82 14.91
CA LEU A 170 1.90 -5.34 16.10
C LEU A 170 2.40 -6.79 15.94
N TYR A 171 1.65 -7.63 15.24
CA TYR A 171 1.98 -9.04 15.01
C TYR A 171 2.84 -9.26 13.76
N PHE A 172 3.23 -8.19 13.06
CA PHE A 172 4.20 -8.22 11.96
C PHE A 172 5.16 -7.03 12.05
N PRO A 173 6.07 -7.02 13.06
CA PRO A 173 7.02 -5.92 13.26
C PRO A 173 8.22 -5.99 12.32
N GLU A 174 8.37 -7.08 11.55
CA GLU A 174 9.52 -7.31 10.68
C GLU A 174 9.70 -6.13 9.69
N PRO A 175 10.92 -5.57 9.60
CA PRO A 175 11.22 -4.57 8.60
C PRO A 175 11.31 -5.23 7.22
N ILE A 176 10.54 -4.71 6.28
CA ILE A 176 10.59 -5.06 4.86
C ILE A 176 10.68 -3.77 4.05
N GLY A 177 11.00 -3.86 2.76
CA GLY A 177 11.03 -2.70 1.87
C GLY A 177 11.89 -1.56 2.43
N GLY A 178 11.31 -0.36 2.56
CA GLY A 178 12.01 0.84 3.00
C GLY A 178 12.39 0.85 4.48
N PHE A 179 11.82 -0.04 5.30
CA PHE A 179 12.23 -0.20 6.70
C PHE A 179 13.41 -1.17 6.87
N ALA A 180 13.68 -2.06 5.89
CA ALA A 180 14.80 -3.01 5.97
C ALA A 180 16.18 -2.33 6.00
N ASN A 181 16.28 -1.12 5.43
CA ASN A 181 17.51 -0.35 5.36
C ASN A 181 17.65 0.74 6.43
N LYS A 182 16.68 0.83 7.37
CA LYS A 182 16.63 1.84 8.43
C LYS A 182 16.92 1.26 9.83
N GLY A 183 17.39 0.01 9.90
CA GLY A 183 17.72 -0.72 11.12
C GLY A 183 19.22 -0.74 11.41
#